data_AF-A0A529X9X0-F1
#
_entry.id   AF-A0A529X9X0-F1
#
_cell.length_a   1.000
_cell.length_b   1.000
_cell.length_c   1.000
_cell.angle_alpha   90.00
_cell.angle_beta   90.00
_cell.angle_gamma   90.00
#
_symmetry.space_group_name_H-M   'P 1'
#
loop_
_entity.id
_entity.type
_entity.pdbx_description
1 polymer ?
#
loop_
_entity_poly.entity_id
_entity_poly.type
_entity_poly.pdbx_seq_one_letter_code
_entity_poly.pdbx_strand_id
1 'polypeptide(L)' 'MTAYNVVRFRTKPGKEKAFVEAREKVSLNAKGFRKGALIKTGERTFCMVGEWNDMDSLAAARPMMIGILD' A
#
# COMPACT_ATOMS: atom_id res chain seq x y z
N MET A 1 4.30 3.87 19.51
CA MET A 1 5.18 2.84 18.89
C MET A 1 4.86 2.80 17.41
N THR A 2 5.87 2.79 16.54
CA THR A 2 5.68 2.73 15.09
C THR A 2 4.80 1.54 14.71
N ALA A 3 3.79 1.79 13.89
CA ALA A 3 2.90 0.76 13.37
C ALA A 3 3.23 0.45 11.91
N TYR A 4 2.96 -0.79 11.50
CA TYR A 4 3.13 -1.24 10.13
C TYR A 4 1.91 -2.02 9.68
N ASN A 5 1.51 -1.82 8.42
CA ASN A 5 0.55 -2.68 7.74
C ASN A 5 1.19 -3.31 6.50
N VAL A 6 0.74 -4.51 6.16
CA VAL A 6 1.16 -5.23 4.95
C VAL A 6 -0.07 -5.61 4.16
N VAL A 7 -0.17 -5.13 2.93
CA VAL A 7 -1.26 -5.49 2.01
C VAL A 7 -0.70 -6.35 0.89
N ARG A 8 -1.25 -7.55 0.70
CA ARG A 8 -0.85 -8.48 -0.36
C ARG A 8 -1.73 -8.30 -1.58
N PHE A 9 -1.11 -8.34 -2.75
CA PHE A 9 -1.77 -8.19 -4.04
C PHE A 9 -1.43 -9.35 -4.96
N ARG A 10 -2.40 -9.71 -5.80
CA ARG A 10 -2.18 -10.56 -6.97
C ARG A 10 -2.83 -9.90 -8.18
N THR A 11 -2.05 -9.58 -9.20
CA THR A 11 -2.57 -8.95 -10.42
C THR A 11 -3.27 -9.97 -11.32
N LYS A 12 -4.18 -9.48 -12.17
CA LYS A 12 -4.62 -10.24 -13.35
C LYS A 12 -3.41 -10.49 -14.28
N PRO A 13 -3.42 -11.56 -15.11
CA PRO A 13 -2.31 -11.82 -16.03
C PRO A 13 -2.02 -10.62 -16.94
N GLY A 14 -0.74 -10.25 -17.10
CA GLY A 14 -0.31 -9.16 -17.98
C GLY A 14 -0.60 -7.74 -17.45
N LYS A 15 -0.94 -7.59 -16.16
CA LYS A 15 -1.25 -6.29 -15.53
C LYS A 15 -0.20 -5.83 -14.52
N GLU A 16 0.93 -6.53 -14.41
CA GLU A 16 2.02 -6.25 -13.48
C GLU A 16 2.59 -4.85 -13.66
N LYS A 17 2.90 -4.47 -14.91
CA LYS A 17 3.46 -3.15 -15.22
C LYS A 17 2.48 -2.03 -14.87
N ALA A 18 1.24 -2.15 -15.33
CA ALA A 18 0.18 -1.19 -15.03
C ALA A 18 -0.08 -1.06 -13.52
N PHE A 19 0.02 -2.17 -12.79
CA PHE A 19 -0.10 -2.18 -11.33
C PHE A 19 1.03 -1.40 -10.65
N VAL A 20 2.29 -1.64 -11.04
CA VAL A 20 3.44 -0.92 -10.48
C VAL A 20 3.33 0.57 -10.78
N GLU A 21 3.05 0.94 -12.03
CA GLU A 21 2.88 2.35 -12.45
C GLU A 21 1.73 3.04 -11.69
N ALA A 22 0.63 2.34 -11.46
CA ALA A 22 -0.47 2.89 -10.66
C ALA A 22 -0.05 3.15 -9.21
N ARG A 23 0.72 2.23 -8.59
CA ARG A 23 1.20 2.39 -7.20
C ARG A 23 2.26 3.48 -7.06
N GLU A 24 3.13 3.66 -8.06
CA GLU A 24 4.13 4.74 -8.05
C GLU A 24 3.49 6.14 -8.09
N LYS A 25 2.32 6.26 -8.73
CA LYS A 25 1.58 7.53 -8.83
C LYS A 25 0.69 7.83 -7.63
N VAL A 26 0.38 6.83 -6.81
CA VAL A 26 -0.43 7.02 -5.61
C VAL A 26 0.43 7.65 -4.52
N SER A 27 0.03 8.85 -4.08
CA SER A 27 0.55 9.47 -2.87
C SER A 27 -0.48 9.33 -1.74
N LEU A 28 -0.15 8.58 -0.69
CA LEU A 28 -1.01 8.45 0.49
C LEU A 28 -0.75 9.63 1.44
N ASN A 29 -1.51 10.70 1.28
CA ASN A 29 -1.42 11.86 2.15
C ASN A 29 -2.32 11.70 3.40
N ALA A 30 -2.00 10.71 4.23
CA ALA A 30 -2.70 10.43 5.48
C ALA A 30 -1.88 10.92 6.68
N LYS A 31 -2.55 11.51 7.68
CA LYS A 31 -1.90 11.92 8.93
C LYS A 31 -1.23 10.72 9.58
N GLY A 32 0.04 10.86 9.94
CA GLY A 32 0.83 9.82 10.60
C GLY A 32 1.39 8.74 9.67
N PHE A 33 1.12 8.79 8.36
CA PHE A 33 1.85 7.98 7.37
C PHE A 33 3.28 8.52 7.21
N ARG A 34 4.26 7.62 7.23
CA ARG A 34 5.69 7.98 7.15
C ARG A 34 6.29 7.63 5.80
N LYS A 35 6.08 6.39 5.35
CA LYS A 35 6.55 5.92 4.04
C LYS A 35 5.83 4.65 3.62
N GLY A 36 5.83 4.40 2.32
CA GLY A 36 5.36 3.16 1.70
C GLY A 36 6.46 2.48 0.91
N ALA A 37 6.47 1.16 0.89
CA ALA A 37 7.35 0.36 0.04
C ALA A 37 6.55 -0.70 -0.70
N LEU A 38 6.67 -0.72 -2.03
CA LEU A 38 6.13 -1.79 -2.86
C LEU A 38 7.22 -2.84 -3.09
N ILE A 39 6.90 -4.09 -2.76
CA ILE A 39 7.80 -5.23 -2.88
C ILE A 39 7.19 -6.24 -3.86
N LYS A 40 7.91 -6.60 -4.92
CA LYS A 40 7.53 -7.75 -5.77
C LYS A 40 7.94 -9.03 -5.05
N THR A 41 6.99 -9.91 -4.79
CA THR A 41 7.22 -11.16 -4.04
C THR A 41 7.19 -12.42 -4.91
N GLY A 42 6.87 -12.28 -6.19
CA GLY A 42 6.79 -13.38 -7.14
C GLY A 42 6.18 -12.96 -8.47
N GLU A 43 5.82 -13.96 -9.29
CA GLU A 43 5.06 -13.72 -10.51
C GLU A 43 3.67 -13.19 -10.15
N ARG A 44 3.34 -11.97 -10.62
CA ARG A 44 2.06 -11.29 -10.38
C ARG A 44 1.74 -11.00 -8.91
N THR A 45 2.64 -11.25 -7.97
CA THR A 45 2.40 -11.05 -6.54
C THR A 45 3.25 -9.93 -5.98
N PHE A 46 2.63 -9.09 -5.16
CA PHE A 46 3.26 -7.92 -4.55
C PHE A 46 2.80 -7.73 -3.10
N CYS A 47 3.61 -7.06 -2.30
CA CYS A 47 3.25 -6.55 -0.99
C CYS A 47 3.47 -5.03 -0.94
N MET A 48 2.50 -4.29 -0.42
CA MET A 48 2.70 -2.89 0.00
C MET A 48 2.89 -2.88 1.52
N VAL A 49 4.01 -2.33 1.97
CA VAL A 49 4.29 -2.11 3.39
C VAL A 49 4.17 -0.62 3.68
N GLY A 50 3.28 -0.25 4.61
CA GLY A 50 3.15 1.12 5.09
C GLY A 50 3.73 1.26 6.49
N GLU A 51 4.53 2.31 6.71
CA GLU A 51 5.06 2.70 8.02
C GLU A 51 4.27 3.90 8.57
N TRP A 52 3.94 3.84 9.87
CA TRP A 52 3.07 4.81 10.54
C TRP A 52 3.63 5.22 11.90
N ASN A 53 3.27 6.42 12.36
CA ASN A 53 3.62 6.89 13.69
C ASN A 53 3.07 5.99 14.81
N ASP A 54 1.82 5.53 14.66
CA ASP A 54 1.08 4.74 15.63
C ASP A 54 -0.11 3.99 15.00
N MET A 55 -0.74 3.12 15.78
CA MET A 55 -1.87 2.30 15.35
C MET A 55 -3.14 3.12 15.09
N ASP A 56 -3.34 4.23 15.80
CA ASP A 56 -4.54 5.06 15.65
C ASP A 56 -4.52 5.82 14.31
N SER A 57 -3.36 6.35 13.93
CA SER A 57 -3.12 6.96 12.61
C SER A 57 -3.39 5.95 11.49
N LEU A 58 -2.88 4.72 11.63
CA LEU A 58 -3.14 3.64 10.69
C LEU A 58 -4.63 3.29 10.61
N ALA A 59 -5.31 3.18 11.75
CA ALA A 59 -6.73 2.83 11.81
C ALA A 59 -7.61 3.90 11.14
N ALA A 60 -7.33 5.18 11.42
CA ALA A 60 -8.04 6.31 10.84
C ALA A 60 -7.86 6.43 9.32
N ALA A 61 -6.70 6.01 8.79
CA ALA A 61 -6.42 6.04 7.36
C ALA A 61 -7.03 4.86 6.57
N ARG A 62 -7.58 3.83 7.24
CA ARG A 62 -8.13 2.63 6.56
C ARG A 62 -9.19 2.93 5.50
N PRO A 63 -10.19 3.80 5.72
CA PRO A 63 -11.19 4.10 4.70
C PRO A 63 -10.56 4.68 3.42
N MET A 64 -9.59 5.58 3.56
CA MET A 64 -8.83 6.13 2.43
C MET A 64 -8.04 5.05 1.69
N MET A 65 -7.36 4.16 2.43
CA MET A 65 -6.61 3.06 1.81
C MET A 65 -7.51 2.10 1.03
N ILE A 66 -8.73 1.83 1.53
CA ILE A 66 -9.70 0.97 0.82
C ILE A 66 -10.11 1.61 -0.51
N GLY A 67 -10.33 2.93 -0.55
CA GLY A 67 -10.67 3.64 -1.79
C GLY A 67 -9.57 3.66 -2.87
N ILE A 68 -8.33 3.27 -2.52
CA ILE A 68 -7.21 3.12 -3.46
C ILE A 68 -7.17 1.70 -4.06
N LEU A 69 -7.94 0.76 -3.50
CA LEU A 69 -7.96 -0.64 -3.93
C LEU A 69 -8.92 -0.94 -5.08
N ASP A 70 -9.91 -0.07 -5.30
CA ASP A 70 -10.84 -0.12 -6.45
C ASP A 70 -10.12 0.20 -7.78
#